data_AF-A0A1I7D1A5-F1
#
_entry.id   AF-A0A1I7D1A5-F1
#
_cell.length_a   1.000
_cell.length_b   1.000
_cell.length_c   1.000
_cell.angle_alpha   90.00
_cell.angle_beta   90.00
_cell.angle_gamma   90.00
#
_symmetry.space_group_name_H-M   'P 1'
#
loop_
_entity.id
_entity.type
_entity.pdbx_description
1 polymer ?
#
loop_
_entity_poly.entity_id
_entity_poly.type
_entity_poly.pdbx_seq_one_letter_code
_entity_poly.pdbx_strand_id
1 'polypeptide(L)'
;MKNLCLAASLLLASSSVATAGMTSDLNAAIANMCEKLKACAFEQMGIDASSKQHPTATAINNSVNQACAVIKADFASEATSNAQKRQAIACVSSVTRKTCGELSQPNAKSPKACKGFQSFNRAN
;
A
#
# COMPACT_ATOMS: atom_id res chain seq x y z
N MET A 1 61.66 8.97 10.01
CA MET A 1 60.77 10.16 10.04
C MET A 1 60.34 10.42 8.60
N LYS A 2 59.10 10.60 8.19
CA LYS A 2 57.76 10.54 8.80
C LYS A 2 56.82 10.72 7.59
N ASN A 3 55.88 9.80 7.41
CA ASN A 3 54.56 9.99 6.79
C ASN A 3 54.38 10.23 5.28
N LEU A 4 53.12 9.88 4.90
CA LEU A 4 52.34 10.19 3.70
C LEU A 4 52.52 9.19 2.55
N CYS A 5 51.49 8.47 2.07
CA CYS A 5 50.05 8.63 2.23
C CYS A 5 49.37 7.27 1.94
N LEU A 6 48.60 6.75 2.90
CA LEU A 6 47.61 5.70 2.63
C LEU A 6 46.54 6.28 1.70
N ALA A 7 46.54 5.85 0.44
CA ALA A 7 45.49 6.15 -0.49
C ALA A 7 44.66 4.88 -0.76
N ALA A 8 43.35 5.09 -0.77
CA ALA A 8 42.35 4.28 -1.44
C ALA A 8 42.10 2.88 -0.88
N SER A 9 41.14 2.80 0.06
CA SER A 9 40.09 1.77 0.07
C SER A 9 38.93 2.20 0.97
N LEU A 10 38.27 3.31 0.62
CA LEU A 10 36.85 3.51 1.00
C LEU A 10 35.99 2.93 -0.13
N LEU A 11 35.87 1.61 -0.14
CA LEU A 11 34.79 0.91 -0.83
C LEU A 11 33.94 0.28 0.26
N LEU A 12 32.62 0.37 0.10
CA LEU A 12 31.55 -0.21 0.94
C LEU A 12 30.89 0.73 1.95
N ALA A 13 30.18 1.78 1.49
CA ALA A 13 29.12 2.37 2.30
C ALA A 13 28.11 3.18 1.47
N SER A 14 27.46 2.60 0.46
CA SER A 14 26.39 3.36 -0.25
C SER A 14 25.33 2.47 -0.91
N SER A 15 24.62 1.66 -0.14
CA SER A 15 23.40 0.98 -0.64
C SER A 15 22.18 1.17 0.25
N SER A 16 22.31 1.85 1.39
CA SER A 16 21.27 1.96 2.42
C SER A 16 20.33 3.17 2.25
N VAL A 17 20.57 4.09 1.31
CA VAL A 17 19.68 5.26 1.09
C VAL A 17 18.48 4.95 0.18
N ALA A 18 18.53 3.90 -0.63
CA ALA A 18 17.43 3.55 -1.54
C ALA A 18 16.28 2.79 -0.84
N THR A 19 16.51 2.20 0.32
CA THR A 19 15.53 1.36 1.05
C THR A 19 14.55 2.17 1.89
N ALA A 20 14.97 3.32 2.44
CA ALA A 20 14.10 4.20 3.21
C ALA A 20 13.01 4.86 2.33
N GLY A 21 13.40 5.35 1.14
CA GLY A 21 12.47 5.94 0.17
C GLY A 21 11.36 4.97 -0.25
N MET A 22 11.74 3.75 -0.63
CA MET A 22 10.79 2.73 -1.08
C MET A 22 9.75 2.32 -0.03
N THR A 23 10.11 2.30 1.26
CA THR A 23 9.15 2.02 2.35
C THR A 23 8.16 3.17 2.52
N SER A 24 8.64 4.41 2.44
CA SER A 24 7.79 5.61 2.49
C SER A 24 6.80 5.63 1.32
N ASP A 25 7.28 5.38 0.10
CA ASP A 25 6.47 5.35 -1.11
C ASP A 25 5.39 4.27 -1.04
N LEU A 26 5.74 3.09 -0.54
CA LEU A 26 4.77 2.01 -0.33
C LEU A 26 3.70 2.40 0.69
N ASN A 27 4.09 2.98 1.83
CA ASN A 27 3.14 3.44 2.84
C ASN A 27 2.19 4.52 2.30
N ALA A 28 2.70 5.47 1.52
CA ALA A 28 1.89 6.50 0.88
C ALA A 28 0.91 5.90 -0.14
N ALA A 29 1.37 4.94 -0.94
CA ALA A 29 0.54 4.26 -1.92
C ALA A 29 -0.59 3.43 -1.27
N ILE A 30 -0.30 2.75 -0.15
CA ILE A 30 -1.30 2.05 0.66
C ILE A 30 -2.31 3.04 1.25
N ALA A 31 -1.85 4.15 1.83
CA ALA A 31 -2.74 5.17 2.40
C ALA A 31 -3.70 5.74 1.35
N ASN A 32 -3.20 6.07 0.16
CA ASN A 32 -4.02 6.56 -0.95
C ASN A 32 -5.07 5.52 -1.40
N MET A 33 -4.68 4.25 -1.51
CA MET A 33 -5.62 3.16 -1.81
C MET A 33 -6.71 3.02 -0.74
N CYS A 34 -6.35 3.17 0.53
CA CYS A 34 -7.27 3.09 1.65
C CYS A 34 -8.30 4.22 1.65
N GLU A 35 -7.88 5.46 1.39
CA GLU A 35 -8.81 6.57 1.22
C GLU A 35 -9.72 6.37 0.02
N LYS A 36 -9.22 5.78 -1.07
CA LYS A 36 -10.06 5.41 -2.24
C LYS A 36 -11.12 4.37 -1.88
N LEU A 37 -10.74 3.30 -1.18
CA LEU A 37 -11.69 2.26 -0.75
C LEU A 37 -12.76 2.82 0.19
N LYS A 38 -12.36 3.71 1.09
CA LYS A 38 -13.25 4.41 2.00
C LYS A 38 -14.25 5.29 1.24
N ALA A 39 -13.76 6.13 0.33
CA ALA A 39 -14.61 6.96 -0.52
C ALA A 39 -15.61 6.11 -1.32
N CYS A 40 -15.16 4.98 -1.89
CA CYS A 40 -16.04 4.07 -2.60
C CYS A 40 -17.09 3.40 -1.69
N ALA A 41 -16.74 3.04 -0.46
CA ALA A 41 -17.71 2.50 0.49
C ALA A 41 -18.80 3.53 0.85
N PHE A 42 -18.42 4.80 1.00
CA PHE A 42 -19.38 5.88 1.21
C PHE A 42 -20.29 6.11 0.00
N GLU A 43 -19.71 6.15 -1.21
CA GLU A 43 -20.45 6.29 -2.47
C GLU A 43 -21.48 5.17 -2.66
N GLN A 44 -21.08 3.92 -2.45
CA GLN A 44 -21.95 2.75 -2.59
C GLN A 44 -23.11 2.74 -1.59
N MET A 45 -22.91 3.31 -0.41
CA MET A 45 -23.93 3.40 0.64
C MET A 45 -24.79 4.66 0.50
N GLY A 46 -24.46 5.59 -0.41
CA GLY A 46 -25.14 6.87 -0.56
C GLY A 46 -25.00 7.78 0.66
N ILE A 47 -23.91 7.65 1.43
CA ILE A 47 -23.68 8.39 2.68
C ILE A 47 -22.59 9.43 2.47
N ASP A 48 -22.83 10.66 2.90
CA ASP A 48 -21.79 11.68 2.97
C ASP A 48 -20.78 11.35 4.08
N ALA A 49 -19.52 11.15 3.71
CA ALA A 49 -18.41 10.88 4.61
C ALA A 49 -18.18 11.98 5.66
N SER A 50 -18.61 13.21 5.38
CA SER A 50 -18.49 14.36 6.28
C SER A 50 -19.61 14.41 7.33
N SER A 51 -20.66 13.61 7.17
CA SER A 51 -21.80 13.62 8.09
C SER A 51 -21.46 12.85 9.37
N LYS A 52 -20.89 13.57 10.35
CA LYS A 52 -20.48 13.07 11.67
C LYS A 52 -21.61 12.45 12.50
N GLN A 53 -22.87 12.61 12.08
CA GLN A 53 -24.06 12.18 12.80
C GLN A 53 -24.57 10.79 12.42
N HIS A 54 -24.00 10.11 11.43
CA HIS A 54 -24.46 8.76 11.06
C HIS A 54 -23.60 7.67 11.71
N PRO A 55 -24.17 6.83 12.60
CA PRO A 55 -23.50 5.63 13.12
C PRO A 55 -22.94 4.74 12.00
N THR A 56 -23.63 4.71 10.85
CA THR A 56 -23.22 4.00 9.64
C THR A 56 -21.92 4.56 9.06
N ALA A 57 -21.71 5.88 9.08
CA ALA A 57 -20.47 6.49 8.59
C ALA A 57 -19.26 6.12 9.46
N THR A 58 -19.46 6.09 10.78
CA THR A 58 -18.45 5.60 11.73
C THR A 58 -18.16 4.12 11.52
N ALA A 59 -19.18 3.29 11.31
CA ALA A 59 -19.01 1.87 11.04
C ALA A 59 -18.22 1.63 9.73
N ILE A 60 -18.57 2.33 8.64
CA ILE A 60 -17.84 2.26 7.36
C ILE A 60 -16.36 2.64 7.56
N ASN A 61 -16.10 3.76 8.23
CA ASN A 61 -14.73 4.19 8.53
C ASN A 61 -13.94 3.11 9.29
N ASN A 62 -14.54 2.55 10.35
CA ASN A 62 -13.87 1.55 11.17
C ASN A 62 -13.60 0.26 10.38
N SER A 63 -14.57 -0.22 9.61
CA SER A 63 -14.42 -1.42 8.78
C SER A 63 -13.34 -1.24 7.71
N VAL A 64 -13.31 -0.10 7.02
CA VAL A 64 -12.29 0.16 6.00
C VAL A 64 -10.90 0.34 6.65
N ASN A 65 -10.81 1.05 7.78
CA ASN A 65 -9.54 1.20 8.50
C ASN A 65 -8.98 -0.14 8.97
N GLN A 66 -9.82 -1.05 9.45
CA GLN A 66 -9.39 -2.40 9.84
C GLN A 66 -8.89 -3.20 8.63
N ALA A 67 -9.63 -3.21 7.51
CA ALA A 67 -9.19 -3.87 6.29
C ALA A 67 -7.85 -3.30 5.80
N CYS A 68 -7.67 -1.99 5.89
CA CYS A 68 -6.45 -1.29 5.54
C CYS A 68 -5.26 -1.63 6.45
N ALA A 69 -5.50 -1.81 7.75
CA ALA A 69 -4.47 -2.28 8.67
C ALA A 69 -3.99 -3.68 8.30
N VAL A 70 -4.90 -4.58 7.92
CA VAL A 70 -4.56 -5.94 7.45
C VAL A 70 -3.74 -5.89 6.17
N ILE A 71 -4.16 -5.10 5.17
CA ILE A 71 -3.41 -4.94 3.92
C ILE A 71 -2.00 -4.39 4.17
N LYS A 72 -1.88 -3.39 5.06
CA LYS A 72 -0.59 -2.82 5.42
C LYS A 72 0.33 -3.87 6.08
N ALA A 73 -0.22 -4.72 6.95
CA ALA A 73 0.54 -5.78 7.61
C ALA A 73 1.01 -6.85 6.61
N ASP A 74 0.16 -7.26 5.67
CA ASP A 74 0.51 -8.20 4.59
C ASP A 74 1.66 -7.65 3.73
N PHE A 75 1.58 -6.40 3.27
CA PHE A 75 2.68 -5.78 2.54
C PHE A 75 3.95 -5.62 3.38
N ALA A 76 3.84 -5.32 4.68
CA ALA A 76 5.01 -5.23 5.56
C ALA A 76 5.71 -6.59 5.74
N SER A 77 4.93 -7.67 5.75
CA SER A 77 5.43 -9.05 5.87
C SER A 77 6.04 -9.57 4.55
N GLU A 78 5.38 -9.32 3.43
CA GLU A 78 5.72 -9.90 2.13
C GLU A 78 6.69 -9.02 1.31
N ALA A 79 6.68 -7.70 1.48
CA ALA A 79 7.50 -6.76 0.71
C ALA A 79 8.79 -6.36 1.43
N THR A 80 9.65 -7.34 1.73
CA THR A 80 10.90 -7.13 2.48
C THR A 80 12.03 -6.54 1.63
N SER A 81 12.05 -6.81 0.32
CA SER A 81 13.02 -6.25 -0.64
C SER A 81 12.46 -5.05 -1.42
N ASN A 82 13.34 -4.20 -1.96
CA ASN A 82 12.92 -3.09 -2.82
C ASN A 82 12.17 -3.55 -4.09
N ALA A 83 12.49 -4.72 -4.64
CA ALA A 83 11.77 -5.30 -5.77
C ALA A 83 10.33 -5.65 -5.40
N GLN A 84 10.12 -6.31 -4.26
CA GLN A 84 8.79 -6.63 -3.76
C GLN A 84 8.01 -5.36 -3.37
N LYS A 85 8.67 -4.34 -2.82
CA LYS A 85 8.03 -3.03 -2.54
C LYS A 85 7.55 -2.34 -3.82
N ARG A 86 8.32 -2.40 -4.91
CA ARG A 86 7.87 -1.89 -6.23
C ARG A 86 6.66 -2.67 -6.74
N GLN A 87 6.65 -3.99 -6.58
CA GLN A 87 5.51 -4.83 -6.96
C GLN A 87 4.27 -4.49 -6.12
N ALA A 88 4.44 -4.29 -4.82
CA ALA A 88 3.39 -3.86 -3.91
C ALA A 88 2.82 -2.49 -4.31
N ILE A 89 3.68 -1.50 -4.60
CA ILE A 89 3.27 -0.19 -5.11
C ILE A 89 2.48 -0.32 -6.42
N ALA A 90 2.93 -1.17 -7.35
CA ALA A 90 2.22 -1.42 -8.60
C ALA A 90 0.84 -2.07 -8.37
N CYS A 91 0.75 -3.03 -7.43
CA CYS A 91 -0.50 -3.63 -7.00
C CYS A 91 -1.47 -2.58 -6.47
N VAL A 92 -1.11 -1.84 -5.41
CA VAL A 92 -2.02 -0.86 -4.79
C VAL A 92 -2.40 0.23 -5.78
N SER A 93 -1.46 0.69 -6.63
CA SER A 93 -1.75 1.69 -7.67
C SER A 93 -2.76 1.18 -8.71
N SER A 94 -2.72 -0.12 -9.04
CA SER A 94 -3.68 -0.72 -9.97
C SER A 94 -5.08 -0.81 -9.37
N VAL A 95 -5.19 -0.99 -8.04
CA VAL A 95 -6.45 -0.96 -7.31
C VAL A 95 -6.98 0.46 -7.22
N THR A 96 -6.15 1.44 -6.84
CA THR A 96 -6.56 2.85 -6.69
C THR A 96 -7.09 3.46 -7.98
N ARG A 97 -6.60 3.02 -9.15
CA ARG A 97 -7.08 3.49 -10.46
C ARG A 97 -8.47 2.98 -10.85
N LYS A 98 -8.98 1.95 -10.18
CA LYS A 98 -10.32 1.41 -10.46
C LYS A 98 -11.40 2.37 -10.00
N THR A 99 -12.50 2.36 -10.71
CA THR A 99 -13.74 3.03 -10.30
C THR A 99 -14.37 2.32 -9.10
N CYS A 100 -15.23 3.00 -8.35
CA CYS A 100 -15.91 2.40 -7.21
C CYS A 100 -16.85 1.26 -7.63
N GLY A 101 -17.47 1.37 -8.81
CA GLY A 101 -18.22 0.29 -9.44
C GLY A 101 -17.37 -0.96 -9.66
N GLU A 102 -16.17 -0.83 -10.24
CA GLU A 102 -15.25 -1.96 -10.47
C GLU A 102 -14.74 -2.60 -9.17
N LEU A 103 -14.51 -1.81 -8.12
CA LEU A 103 -14.03 -2.31 -6.82
C LEU A 103 -15.13 -3.03 -6.05
N SER A 104 -16.39 -2.70 -6.31
CA SER A 104 -17.55 -3.24 -5.61
C SER A 104 -18.13 -4.50 -6.27
N GLN A 105 -17.59 -4.91 -7.44
CA GLN A 105 -18.07 -6.11 -8.11
C GLN A 105 -17.77 -7.37 -7.28
N PRO A 106 -18.79 -8.16 -6.92
CA PRO A 106 -18.56 -9.49 -6.41
C PRO A 106 -17.84 -10.27 -7.52
N ASN A 107 -16.67 -10.84 -7.22
CA ASN A 107 -15.77 -11.52 -8.17
C ASN A 107 -14.86 -10.62 -9.03
N ALA A 108 -14.64 -9.35 -8.64
CA ALA A 108 -13.57 -8.55 -9.25
C ALA A 108 -12.24 -9.32 -9.16
N LYS A 109 -11.68 -9.69 -10.32
CA LYS A 109 -10.40 -10.39 -10.39
C LYS A 109 -9.32 -9.51 -9.75
N SER A 110 -8.51 -10.13 -8.90
CA SER A 110 -7.31 -9.49 -8.37
C SER A 110 -6.43 -8.99 -9.52
N PRO A 111 -5.96 -7.73 -9.50
CA PRO A 111 -5.06 -7.25 -10.52
C PRO A 111 -3.82 -8.13 -10.63
N LYS A 112 -3.31 -8.36 -11.85
CA LYS A 112 -2.10 -9.20 -12.05
C LYS A 112 -0.91 -8.73 -11.21
N ALA A 113 -0.79 -7.41 -10.98
CA ALA A 113 0.26 -6.82 -10.15
C ALA A 113 0.18 -7.23 -8.68
N CYS A 114 -0.99 -7.66 -8.20
CA CYS A 114 -1.23 -8.10 -6.83
C CYS A 114 -0.97 -9.59 -6.59
N LYS A 115 -0.56 -10.34 -7.63
CA LYS A 115 -0.20 -11.76 -7.48
C LYS A 115 0.93 -11.90 -6.45
N GLY A 116 0.70 -12.73 -5.44
CA GLY A 116 1.67 -13.00 -4.36
C GLY A 116 1.41 -12.27 -3.05
N PHE A 117 0.45 -11.35 -2.99
CA PHE A 117 0.02 -10.70 -1.74
C PHE A 117 -1.28 -11.33 -1.24
N GLN A 118 -1.31 -11.79 0.02
CA GLN A 118 -2.42 -12.59 0.54
C GLN A 118 -3.72 -11.79 0.62
N SER A 119 -3.64 -10.50 0.92
CA SER A 119 -4.80 -9.60 1.01
C SER A 119 -5.55 -9.46 -0.31
N PHE A 120 -4.89 -9.78 -1.42
CA PHE A 120 -5.44 -9.74 -2.78
C PHE A 120 -5.56 -11.13 -3.39
N ASN A 121 -5.26 -12.18 -2.63
CA ASN A 121 -5.40 -13.55 -3.06
C ASN A 121 -6.85 -14.00 -2.81
N ARG A 122 -7.80 -13.42 -3.55
CA ARG A 122 -9.12 -14.03 -3.67
C ARG A 122 -8.94 -15.32 -4.44
N ALA A 123 -9.01 -16.45 -3.74
CA ALA A 123 -9.15 -17.76 -4.38
C ALA A 123 -10.26 -17.67 -5.43
N ASN A 124 -9.98 -18.19 -6.63
CA ASN A 124 -11.01 -18.39 -7.64
C ASN A 124 -12.18 -19.17 -7.07
#